data_AF-A0A6T7WNJ7-F1
#
_entry.id   AF-A0A6T7WNJ7-F1
#
_cell.length_a   1.000
_cell.length_b   1.000
_cell.length_c   1.000
_cell.angle_alpha   90.00
_cell.angle_beta   90.00
_cell.angle_gamma   90.00
#
_symmetry.space_group_name_H-M   'P 1'
#
loop_
_entity.id
_entity.type
_entity.pdbx_description
1 polymer ?
#
loop_
_entity_poly.entity_id
_entity_poly.type
_entity_poly.pdbx_seq_one_letter_code
_entity_poly.pdbx_strand_id
1 'polypeptide(L)'
;DDEEFALSALQWISRHQDALAEPFTVRSVLDFFLEMRGMRKDYTVAGRTPKTVGAALEAYAASTISFTDDEHFQPNPRGLRGLFELGATIPAETRVRVPYDGRYELGGLSQPGHEPANVRIAEIRSVRRLFYEGEQLCNCLEDSRRSQGKYLSRVRARVSSFWSLTKQEPEGDVEHLCLIEVWHVRGGNIIRQAEGPRPRTIPGGEAWYWMEQWCEREGIDLSTWDCYS
;
A
#
# COMPACT_ATOMS: atom_id res chain seq x y z
N ASP A 1 13.75 -17.52 -9.18
CA ASP A 1 13.70 -17.84 -7.73
C ASP A 1 13.79 -16.55 -6.91
N ASP A 2 13.32 -16.49 -5.67
CA ASP A 2 13.48 -15.30 -4.81
C ASP A 2 14.94 -15.15 -4.32
N GLU A 3 15.66 -16.27 -4.16
CA GLU A 3 17.11 -16.26 -3.90
C GLU A 3 17.90 -15.71 -5.09
N GLU A 4 17.53 -16.12 -6.31
CA GLU A 4 18.12 -15.63 -7.55
C GLU A 4 17.83 -14.13 -7.77
N PHE A 5 16.63 -13.67 -7.40
CA PHE A 5 16.31 -12.25 -7.40
C PHE A 5 17.16 -11.48 -6.39
N ALA A 6 17.28 -11.97 -5.15
CA ALA A 6 18.11 -11.34 -4.14
C ALA A 6 19.56 -11.23 -4.60
N LEU A 7 20.11 -12.27 -5.21
CA LEU A 7 21.44 -12.24 -5.81
C LEU A 7 21.55 -11.21 -6.94
N SER A 8 20.57 -11.17 -7.84
CA SER A 8 20.53 -10.19 -8.94
C SER A 8 20.45 -8.75 -8.42
N ALA A 9 19.67 -8.50 -7.38
CA ALA A 9 19.56 -7.21 -6.71
C ALA A 9 20.90 -6.78 -6.09
N LEU A 10 21.56 -7.67 -5.35
CA LEU A 10 22.89 -7.41 -4.78
C LEU A 10 23.95 -7.17 -5.86
N GLN A 11 23.93 -7.93 -6.95
CA GLN A 11 24.83 -7.73 -8.09
C GLN A 11 24.57 -6.38 -8.77
N TRP A 12 23.31 -5.98 -8.92
CA TRP A 12 22.96 -4.67 -9.47
C TRP A 12 23.49 -3.53 -8.59
N ILE A 13 23.29 -3.62 -7.27
CA ILE A 13 23.81 -2.65 -6.30
C ILE A 13 25.34 -2.57 -6.39
N SER A 14 26.02 -3.72 -6.40
CA SER A 14 27.48 -3.77 -6.51
C SER A 14 27.99 -3.17 -7.81
N ARG A 15 27.34 -3.44 -8.95
CA ARG A 15 27.70 -2.86 -10.26
C ARG A 15 27.53 -1.34 -10.30
N HIS A 16 26.59 -0.80 -9.54
CA HIS A 16 26.23 0.62 -9.56
C HIS A 16 26.59 1.36 -8.28
N GLN A 17 27.46 0.79 -7.44
CA GLN A 17 27.82 1.34 -6.13
C GLN A 17 28.31 2.80 -6.20
N ASP A 18 29.05 3.17 -7.25
CA ASP A 18 29.60 4.52 -7.43
C ASP A 18 28.49 5.56 -7.66
N ALA A 19 27.36 5.13 -8.21
CA ALA A 19 26.17 5.98 -8.40
C ALA A 19 25.26 6.02 -7.15
N LEU A 20 25.45 5.10 -6.21
CA LEU A 20 24.66 4.95 -4.97
C LEU A 20 25.44 5.45 -3.74
N ALA A 21 26.33 6.42 -3.92
CA ALA A 21 27.46 6.78 -3.05
C ALA A 21 27.19 6.93 -1.53
N GLU A 22 25.93 7.02 -1.09
CA GLU A 22 25.55 7.05 0.32
C GLU A 22 25.05 5.68 0.80
N PRO A 23 25.56 5.13 1.93
CA PRO A 23 25.13 3.84 2.47
C PRO A 23 23.62 3.74 2.74
N PHE A 24 22.97 4.85 3.09
CA PHE A 24 21.52 4.90 3.27
C PHE A 24 20.77 4.65 1.96
N THR A 25 21.32 5.10 0.83
CA THR A 25 20.76 4.89 -0.51
C THR A 25 20.82 3.42 -0.91
N VAL A 26 21.89 2.70 -0.54
CA VAL A 26 22.00 1.26 -0.80
C VAL A 26 20.91 0.46 -0.08
N ARG A 27 20.67 0.76 1.20
CA ARG A 27 19.61 0.11 1.97
C ARG A 27 18.23 0.41 1.37
N SER A 28 17.95 1.68 1.09
CA SER A 28 16.67 2.09 0.51
C SER A 28 16.40 1.44 -0.86
N VAL A 29 17.43 1.31 -1.71
CA VAL A 29 17.33 0.60 -2.99
C VAL A 29 17.03 -0.89 -2.78
N LEU A 30 17.70 -1.54 -1.82
CA LEU A 30 17.46 -2.95 -1.52
C LEU A 30 16.04 -3.16 -0.97
N ASP A 31 15.62 -2.33 -0.01
CA ASP A 31 14.27 -2.37 0.56
C ASP A 31 13.21 -2.17 -0.55
N PHE A 32 13.44 -1.20 -1.44
CA PHE A 32 12.60 -0.99 -2.62
C PHE A 32 12.56 -2.21 -3.54
N PHE A 33 13.69 -2.82 -3.89
CA PHE A 33 13.70 -4.01 -4.75
C PHE A 33 12.98 -5.19 -4.13
N LEU A 34 13.17 -5.42 -2.83
CA LEU A 34 12.49 -6.49 -2.11
C LEU A 34 10.99 -6.23 -2.02
N GLU A 35 10.57 -4.99 -1.79
CA GLU A 35 9.16 -4.64 -1.78
C GLU A 35 8.54 -4.78 -3.18
N MET A 36 9.20 -4.28 -4.22
CA MET A 36 8.74 -4.43 -5.59
C MET A 36 8.64 -5.89 -6.00
N ARG A 37 9.58 -6.74 -5.58
CA ARG A 37 9.51 -8.19 -5.79
C ARG A 37 8.37 -8.84 -5.01
N GLY A 38 8.18 -8.40 -3.77
CA GLY A 38 7.09 -8.81 -2.89
C GLY A 38 5.72 -8.44 -3.44
N MET A 39 5.60 -7.32 -4.14
CA MET A 39 4.40 -6.88 -4.84
C MET A 39 4.25 -7.64 -6.16
N ARG A 40 5.29 -7.66 -6.98
CA ARG A 40 5.30 -8.16 -8.36
C ARG A 40 6.34 -9.27 -8.52
N LYS A 41 5.89 -10.53 -8.61
CA LYS A 41 6.79 -11.69 -8.81
C LYS A 41 7.54 -11.71 -10.14
N ASP A 42 7.08 -10.94 -11.12
CA ASP A 42 7.75 -10.73 -12.40
C ASP A 42 8.77 -9.59 -12.35
N TYR A 43 8.83 -8.81 -11.25
CA TYR A 43 9.79 -7.72 -11.11
C TYR A 43 11.22 -8.23 -11.17
N THR A 44 12.02 -7.60 -12.02
CA THR A 44 13.44 -7.86 -12.22
C THR A 44 14.23 -6.55 -12.20
N VAL A 45 15.46 -6.64 -11.72
CA VAL A 45 16.45 -5.55 -11.77
C VAL A 45 17.24 -5.53 -13.09
N ALA A 46 17.12 -6.59 -13.90
CA ALA A 46 17.80 -6.69 -15.19
C ALA A 46 17.37 -5.55 -16.13
N GLY A 47 18.35 -4.91 -16.76
CA GLY A 47 18.12 -3.79 -17.69
C GLY A 47 17.76 -2.46 -17.04
N ARG A 48 17.60 -2.40 -15.70
CA ARG A 48 17.36 -1.13 -14.99
C ARG A 48 18.66 -0.34 -14.82
N THR A 49 18.56 0.98 -14.95
CA THR A 49 19.69 1.91 -14.72
C THR A 49 19.52 2.64 -13.39
N PRO A 50 20.60 3.17 -12.78
CA PRO A 50 20.49 3.98 -11.56
C PRO A 50 19.49 5.13 -11.69
N LYS A 51 19.44 5.79 -12.85
CA LYS A 51 18.47 6.86 -13.14
C LYS A 51 17.02 6.37 -13.03
N THR A 52 16.70 5.24 -13.64
CA THR A 52 15.33 4.68 -13.61
C THR A 52 14.94 4.12 -12.25
N VAL A 53 15.91 3.62 -11.48
CA VAL A 53 15.68 3.16 -10.11
C VAL A 53 15.52 4.35 -9.17
N GLY A 54 16.31 5.42 -9.34
CA GLY A 54 16.23 6.65 -8.54
C GLY A 54 14.84 7.27 -8.59
N ALA A 55 14.28 7.48 -9.79
CA ALA A 55 12.93 8.04 -9.92
C ALA A 55 11.84 7.18 -9.24
N ALA A 56 11.94 5.85 -9.34
CA ALA A 56 10.99 4.95 -8.69
C ALA A 56 11.22 4.86 -7.17
N LEU A 57 12.49 4.99 -6.73
CA LEU A 57 12.86 5.00 -5.33
C LEU A 57 12.39 6.26 -4.64
N GLU A 58 12.45 7.43 -5.28
CA GLU A 58 11.92 8.69 -4.75
C GLU A 58 10.42 8.57 -4.47
N ALA A 59 9.66 8.05 -5.43
CA ALA A 59 8.24 7.77 -5.29
C ALA A 59 7.95 6.78 -4.15
N TYR A 60 8.75 5.71 -4.07
CA TYR A 60 8.65 4.73 -3.00
C TYR A 60 8.96 5.33 -1.62
N ALA A 61 10.06 6.07 -1.51
CA ALA A 61 10.56 6.66 -0.28
C ALA A 61 9.56 7.68 0.27
N ALA A 62 8.96 8.50 -0.59
CA ALA A 62 7.93 9.44 -0.16
C ALA A 62 6.77 8.73 0.55
N SER A 63 6.27 7.62 -0.01
CA SER A 63 5.17 6.83 0.59
C SER A 63 5.57 6.00 1.82
N THR A 64 6.86 5.87 2.12
CA THR A 64 7.38 4.91 3.10
C THR A 64 7.91 5.60 4.35
N ILE A 65 7.46 5.13 5.51
CA ILE A 65 7.98 5.58 6.81
C ILE A 65 8.47 4.35 7.57
N SER A 66 9.69 4.43 8.08
CA SER A 66 10.35 3.37 8.86
C SER A 66 10.38 3.71 10.35
N PHE A 67 10.16 2.72 11.20
CA PHE A 67 10.23 2.84 12.66
C PHE A 67 11.30 1.88 13.21
N THR A 68 12.21 2.37 14.04
CA THR A 68 13.41 1.62 14.49
C THR A 68 13.18 0.71 15.69
N ASP A 69 12.26 1.07 16.60
CA ASP A 69 12.02 0.36 17.87
C ASP A 69 10.58 -0.21 17.94
N ASP A 70 10.13 -0.87 16.88
CA ASP A 70 8.72 -1.27 16.72
C ASP A 70 8.49 -2.79 16.85
N GLU A 71 7.30 -3.18 17.32
CA GLU A 71 6.85 -4.56 17.26
C GLU A 71 6.46 -4.89 15.82
N HIS A 72 7.16 -5.85 15.21
CA HIS A 72 6.89 -6.31 13.86
C HIS A 72 5.88 -7.47 13.84
N PHE A 73 4.88 -7.35 12.97
CA PHE A 73 3.91 -8.39 12.71
C PHE A 73 4.50 -9.48 11.80
N GLN A 74 4.02 -10.72 11.92
CA GLN A 74 4.35 -11.77 10.94
C GLN A 74 3.66 -11.51 9.60
N PRO A 75 4.26 -11.90 8.46
CA PRO A 75 3.64 -11.72 7.13
C PRO A 75 2.22 -12.26 7.06
N ASN A 76 1.37 -11.60 6.27
CA ASN A 76 0.02 -12.09 6.03
C ASN A 76 0.08 -13.58 5.62
N PRO A 77 -0.71 -14.45 6.27
CA PRO A 77 -0.58 -15.91 6.12
C PRO A 77 -0.99 -16.44 4.75
N ARG A 78 -1.59 -15.61 3.91
CA ARG A 78 -2.14 -15.99 2.61
C ARG A 78 -1.22 -15.63 1.44
N GLY A 79 -0.09 -14.97 1.71
CA GLY A 79 0.86 -14.57 0.70
C GLY A 79 0.31 -13.52 -0.27
N LEU A 80 -0.68 -12.74 0.18
CA LEU A 80 -1.19 -11.57 -0.53
C LEU A 80 -0.06 -10.58 -0.73
N ARG A 81 -0.09 -9.93 -1.89
CA ARG A 81 0.92 -8.95 -2.29
C ARG A 81 0.32 -7.57 -2.35
N GLY A 82 1.14 -6.56 -2.11
CA GLY A 82 0.74 -5.17 -2.28
C GLY A 82 0.59 -4.75 -3.75
N LEU A 83 0.20 -3.50 -3.92
CA LEU A 83 0.16 -2.78 -5.18
C LEU A 83 1.14 -1.61 -5.14
N PHE A 84 1.85 -1.35 -6.23
CA PHE A 84 2.58 -0.10 -6.45
C PHE A 84 2.55 0.26 -7.92
N GLU A 85 1.91 1.38 -8.23
CA GLU A 85 1.76 1.93 -9.57
C GLU A 85 2.45 3.29 -9.62
N LEU A 86 3.38 3.45 -10.56
CA LEU A 86 4.21 4.65 -10.70
C LEU A 86 3.60 5.57 -11.78
N GLY A 87 3.30 6.82 -11.44
CA GLY A 87 2.75 7.80 -12.38
C GLY A 87 1.46 7.34 -13.06
N ALA A 88 0.61 6.63 -12.33
CA ALA A 88 -0.62 6.07 -12.88
C ALA A 88 -1.75 7.09 -12.88
N THR A 89 -2.62 6.97 -13.87
CA THR A 89 -3.87 7.74 -13.98
C THR A 89 -5.05 6.78 -13.98
N ILE A 90 -6.22 7.28 -13.59
CA ILE A 90 -7.49 6.60 -13.76
C ILE A 90 -8.02 6.94 -15.16
N PRO A 91 -8.47 5.97 -15.97
CA PRO A 91 -9.05 6.25 -17.28
C PRO A 91 -10.22 7.25 -17.18
N ALA A 92 -10.32 8.15 -18.16
CA ALA A 92 -11.44 9.10 -18.21
C ALA A 92 -12.79 8.38 -18.28
N GLU A 93 -13.83 9.01 -17.73
CA GLU A 93 -15.19 8.48 -17.64
C GLU A 93 -15.32 7.20 -16.81
N THR A 94 -14.32 6.89 -15.98
CA THR A 94 -14.39 5.77 -15.04
C THR A 94 -15.50 6.04 -14.03
N ARG A 95 -16.44 5.11 -13.91
CA ARG A 95 -17.56 5.19 -12.97
C ARG A 95 -17.44 4.11 -11.92
N VAL A 96 -17.25 4.53 -10.67
CA VAL A 96 -17.23 3.62 -9.52
C VAL A 96 -18.44 3.85 -8.63
N ARG A 97 -18.87 2.78 -7.95
CA ARG A 97 -19.95 2.85 -6.95
C ARG A 97 -19.40 2.38 -5.62
N VAL A 98 -19.17 3.33 -4.72
CA VAL A 98 -18.80 3.03 -3.33
C VAL A 98 -20.07 2.62 -2.57
N PRO A 99 -20.13 1.40 -1.99
CA PRO A 99 -21.26 1.01 -1.16
C PRO A 99 -21.49 1.99 0.00
N TYR A 100 -22.75 2.18 0.40
CA TYR A 100 -23.17 3.09 1.48
C TYR A 100 -22.90 4.60 1.29
N ASP A 101 -22.27 5.01 0.19
CA ASP A 101 -21.93 6.41 -0.06
C ASP A 101 -22.51 6.92 -1.39
N GLY A 102 -22.02 6.45 -2.54
CA GLY A 102 -22.52 6.97 -3.81
C GLY A 102 -21.83 6.49 -5.07
N ARG A 103 -22.14 7.19 -6.17
CA ARG A 103 -21.50 7.01 -7.48
C ARG A 103 -20.51 8.15 -7.71
N TYR A 104 -19.36 7.81 -8.26
CA TYR A 104 -18.28 8.73 -8.57
C TYR A 104 -17.92 8.64 -10.04
N GLU A 105 -17.50 9.77 -10.60
CA GLU A 105 -16.87 9.86 -11.91
C GLU A 105 -15.41 10.29 -11.71
N LEU A 106 -14.49 9.57 -12.33
CA LEU A 106 -13.05 9.68 -12.12
C LEU A 106 -12.29 9.80 -13.45
N GLY A 107 -11.05 10.29 -13.37
CA GLY A 107 -10.11 10.34 -14.49
C GLY A 107 -10.37 11.44 -15.53
N GLY A 108 -11.57 12.04 -15.53
CA GLY A 108 -11.88 13.21 -16.36
C GLY A 108 -11.15 14.47 -15.91
N LEU A 109 -11.07 15.48 -16.77
CA LEU A 109 -10.42 16.77 -16.43
C LEU A 109 -11.06 17.35 -15.16
N SER A 110 -10.23 17.73 -14.19
CA SER A 110 -10.65 18.21 -12.86
C SER A 110 -11.37 17.16 -11.98
N GLN A 111 -11.32 15.88 -12.33
CA GLN A 111 -11.80 14.77 -11.49
C GLN A 111 -10.63 14.06 -10.79
N PRO A 112 -10.86 13.43 -9.63
CA PRO A 112 -9.83 12.61 -8.98
C PRO A 112 -9.29 11.52 -9.91
N GLY A 113 -7.99 11.23 -9.79
CA GLY A 113 -7.28 10.28 -10.64
C GLY A 113 -6.93 10.78 -12.06
N HIS A 114 -7.22 12.04 -12.40
CA HIS A 114 -6.81 12.63 -13.68
C HIS A 114 -5.30 12.84 -13.77
N GLU A 115 -4.73 13.46 -12.75
CA GLU A 115 -3.30 13.73 -12.68
C GLU A 115 -2.52 12.43 -12.43
N PRO A 116 -1.37 12.24 -13.09
CA PRO A 116 -0.51 11.09 -12.81
C PRO A 116 -0.11 11.07 -11.34
N ALA A 117 -0.29 9.94 -10.65
CA ALA A 117 0.09 9.80 -9.26
C ALA A 117 0.75 8.45 -8.98
N ASN A 118 1.61 8.42 -7.97
CA ASN A 118 2.18 7.19 -7.43
C ASN A 118 1.18 6.61 -6.42
N VAL A 119 0.70 5.40 -6.67
CA VAL A 119 -0.29 4.74 -5.81
C VAL A 119 0.32 3.51 -5.19
N ARG A 120 0.13 3.33 -3.89
CA ARG A 120 0.66 2.19 -3.14
C ARG A 120 -0.40 1.59 -2.23
N ILE A 121 -0.55 0.27 -2.28
CA ILE A 121 -1.22 -0.52 -1.25
C ILE A 121 -0.20 -1.47 -0.63
N ALA A 122 0.13 -1.27 0.65
CA ALA A 122 1.16 -2.06 1.32
C ALA A 122 0.67 -2.60 2.66
N GLU A 123 1.08 -3.83 2.97
CA GLU A 123 0.77 -4.46 4.26
C GLU A 123 1.44 -3.66 5.37
N ILE A 124 0.68 -3.34 6.41
CA ILE A 124 1.20 -2.73 7.62
C ILE A 124 1.84 -3.84 8.44
N ARG A 125 3.17 -3.74 8.60
CA ARG A 125 3.99 -4.78 9.23
C ARG A 125 4.37 -4.45 10.67
N SER A 126 3.85 -3.38 11.25
CA SER A 126 4.28 -2.94 12.58
C SER A 126 3.22 -2.13 13.32
N VAL A 127 3.31 -2.14 14.66
CA VAL A 127 2.33 -1.48 15.53
C VAL A 127 2.34 0.03 15.33
N ARG A 128 3.53 0.65 15.29
CA ARG A 128 3.64 2.10 15.15
C ARG A 128 3.18 2.58 13.79
N ARG A 129 3.41 1.81 12.70
CA ARG A 129 2.85 2.14 11.39
C ARG A 129 1.33 2.08 11.41
N LEU A 130 0.74 1.06 12.04
CA LEU A 130 -0.73 0.98 12.15
C LEU A 130 -1.34 2.21 12.83
N PHE A 131 -0.70 2.70 13.89
CA PHE A 131 -1.15 3.90 14.59
C PHE A 131 -0.91 5.17 13.79
N TYR A 132 0.25 5.28 13.15
CA TYR A 132 0.56 6.39 12.26
C TYR A 132 -0.51 6.54 11.15
N GLU A 133 -0.91 5.44 10.51
CA GLU A 133 -1.99 5.45 9.51
C GLU A 133 -3.32 5.92 10.10
N GLY A 134 -3.62 5.49 11.33
CA GLY A 134 -4.80 5.94 12.06
C GLY A 134 -4.81 7.45 12.31
N GLU A 135 -3.67 8.01 12.69
CA GLU A 135 -3.48 9.45 12.88
C GLU A 135 -3.61 10.21 11.55
N GLN A 136 -3.00 9.72 10.46
CA GLN A 136 -3.10 10.39 9.14
C GLN A 136 -4.53 10.41 8.58
N LEU A 137 -5.33 9.37 8.88
CA LEU A 137 -6.73 9.30 8.48
C LEU A 137 -7.69 9.95 9.50
N CYS A 138 -7.17 10.38 10.65
CA CYS A 138 -7.93 10.84 11.82
C CYS A 138 -9.04 9.84 12.22
N ASN A 139 -8.78 8.53 12.25
CA ASN A 139 -9.82 7.49 12.36
C ASN A 139 -9.96 6.90 13.78
N CYS A 140 -10.57 5.72 13.93
CA CYS A 140 -10.84 5.11 15.25
C CYS A 140 -9.59 4.57 15.97
N LEU A 141 -8.46 4.47 15.27
CA LEU A 141 -7.18 4.02 15.82
C LEU A 141 -6.44 5.13 16.60
N GLU A 142 -6.81 6.40 16.37
CA GLU A 142 -6.24 7.58 17.03
C GLU A 142 -6.43 7.55 18.56
N ASP A 143 -7.62 7.14 19.04
CA ASP A 143 -8.13 7.68 20.31
C ASP A 143 -8.41 6.64 21.42
N SER A 144 -8.29 5.32 21.19
CA SER A 144 -8.59 4.37 22.28
C SER A 144 -7.73 3.10 22.34
N ARG A 145 -7.07 2.92 23.50
CA ARG A 145 -6.34 1.71 23.88
C ARG A 145 -7.17 0.41 23.73
N ARG A 146 -8.50 0.51 23.86
CA ARG A 146 -9.42 -0.64 23.77
C ARG A 146 -9.66 -1.08 22.33
N SER A 147 -9.85 -0.15 21.39
CA SER A 147 -9.98 -0.48 19.96
C SER A 147 -8.66 -1.03 19.44
N GLN A 148 -7.54 -0.41 19.82
CA GLN A 148 -6.18 -0.85 19.48
C GLN A 148 -5.92 -2.31 19.89
N GLY A 149 -6.28 -2.72 21.12
CA GLY A 149 -6.08 -4.09 21.58
C GLY A 149 -6.79 -5.17 20.74
N LYS A 150 -8.00 -4.86 20.22
CA LYS A 150 -8.75 -5.80 19.36
C LYS A 150 -8.12 -5.95 17.97
N TYR A 151 -7.57 -4.88 17.41
CA TYR A 151 -6.89 -4.92 16.11
C TYR A 151 -5.59 -5.72 16.23
N LEU A 152 -4.78 -5.41 17.25
CA LEU A 152 -3.53 -6.11 17.51
C LEU A 152 -3.72 -7.60 17.78
N SER A 153 -4.78 -8.00 18.50
CA SER A 153 -5.03 -9.42 18.75
C SER A 153 -5.34 -10.21 17.49
N ARG A 154 -6.07 -9.62 16.51
CA ARG A 154 -6.38 -10.27 15.24
C ARG A 154 -5.15 -10.42 14.34
N VAL A 155 -4.30 -9.40 14.29
CA VAL A 155 -3.02 -9.47 13.55
C VAL A 155 -2.10 -10.51 14.15
N ARG A 156 -1.94 -10.53 15.48
CA ARG A 156 -1.13 -11.53 16.19
C ARG A 156 -1.64 -12.95 16.01
N ALA A 157 -2.97 -13.13 16.02
CA ALA A 157 -3.60 -14.42 15.72
C ALA A 157 -3.59 -14.76 14.21
N ARG A 158 -3.10 -13.85 13.36
CA ARG A 158 -3.06 -13.99 11.89
C ARG A 158 -4.44 -14.23 11.28
N VAL A 159 -5.49 -13.73 11.93
CA VAL A 159 -6.88 -13.80 11.44
C VAL A 159 -7.13 -12.69 10.41
N SER A 160 -6.44 -11.56 10.55
CA SER A 160 -6.48 -10.46 9.59
C SER A 160 -5.12 -9.79 9.43
N SER A 161 -5.00 -9.02 8.35
CA SER A 161 -3.88 -8.11 8.07
C SER A 161 -4.40 -6.73 7.72
N PHE A 162 -3.64 -5.69 8.07
CA PHE A 162 -3.96 -4.30 7.74
C PHE A 162 -3.11 -3.82 6.57
N TRP A 163 -3.70 -2.99 5.73
CA TRP A 163 -3.06 -2.47 4.53
C TRP A 163 -3.33 -0.97 4.42
N SER A 164 -2.28 -0.21 4.10
CA SER A 164 -2.40 1.22 3.86
C SER A 164 -2.46 1.48 2.36
N LEU A 165 -3.43 2.27 1.92
CA LEU A 165 -3.52 2.83 0.59
C LEU A 165 -3.12 4.31 0.63
N THR A 166 -2.01 4.61 -0.04
CA THR A 166 -1.47 5.98 -0.16
C THR A 166 -1.36 6.40 -1.61
N LYS A 167 -1.47 7.70 -1.86
CA LYS A 167 -1.26 8.34 -3.15
C LYS A 167 -0.26 9.49 -3.01
N GLN A 168 0.52 9.75 -4.05
CA GLN A 168 1.35 10.94 -4.15
C GLN A 168 1.37 11.48 -5.58
N GLU A 169 0.91 12.72 -5.77
CA GLU A 169 1.06 13.46 -7.02
C GLU A 169 2.49 14.01 -7.18
N PRO A 170 2.94 14.34 -8.41
CA PRO A 170 4.24 14.97 -8.64
C PRO A 170 4.44 16.20 -7.76
N GLU A 171 5.54 16.21 -7.00
CA GLU A 171 5.88 17.30 -6.07
C GLU A 171 4.88 17.51 -4.92
N GLY A 172 3.89 16.62 -4.76
CA GLY A 172 2.88 16.67 -3.70
C GLY A 172 3.29 15.88 -2.45
N ASP A 173 2.60 16.18 -1.35
CA ASP A 173 2.67 15.38 -0.12
C ASP A 173 1.99 14.02 -0.31
N VAL A 174 2.32 13.07 0.56
CA VAL A 174 1.66 11.77 0.56
C VAL A 174 0.28 11.89 1.17
N GLU A 175 -0.72 11.50 0.40
CA GLU A 175 -2.10 11.42 0.82
C GLU A 175 -2.42 9.99 1.29
N HIS A 176 -2.98 9.87 2.48
CA HIS A 176 -3.51 8.62 3.01
C HIS A 176 -4.98 8.50 2.62
N LEU A 177 -5.28 7.60 1.69
CA LEU A 177 -6.62 7.49 1.12
C LEU A 177 -7.50 6.49 1.86
N CYS A 178 -6.92 5.37 2.33
CA CYS A 178 -7.67 4.33 3.02
C CYS A 178 -6.79 3.41 3.87
N LEU A 179 -7.32 2.99 5.02
CA LEU A 179 -6.84 1.85 5.79
C LEU A 179 -7.77 0.65 5.60
N ILE A 180 -7.21 -0.49 5.24
CA ILE A 180 -7.98 -1.69 4.85
C ILE A 180 -7.67 -2.83 5.82
N GLU A 181 -8.70 -3.53 6.31
CA GLU A 181 -8.57 -4.78 7.05
C GLU A 181 -9.03 -5.95 6.17
N VAL A 182 -8.09 -6.86 5.86
CA VAL A 182 -8.34 -8.10 5.11
C VAL A 182 -8.42 -9.26 6.09
N TRP A 183 -9.53 -9.99 6.09
CA TRP A 183 -9.70 -11.21 6.90
C TRP A 183 -9.35 -12.46 6.10
N HIS A 184 -8.63 -13.38 6.75
CA HIS A 184 -8.17 -14.63 6.17
C HIS A 184 -9.10 -15.78 6.59
N VAL A 185 -10.13 -16.04 5.80
CA VAL A 185 -11.17 -17.04 6.10
C VAL A 185 -10.93 -18.35 5.34
N ARG A 186 -11.60 -19.44 5.76
CA ARG A 186 -11.44 -20.79 5.15
C ARG A 186 -11.72 -20.81 3.64
N GLY A 187 -12.59 -19.93 3.14
CA GLY A 187 -12.97 -19.85 1.73
C GLY A 187 -12.20 -18.84 0.86
N GLY A 188 -11.30 -18.03 1.45
CA GLY A 188 -10.61 -16.98 0.71
C GLY A 188 -10.17 -15.82 1.59
N ASN A 189 -9.97 -14.66 0.97
CA ASN A 189 -9.73 -13.40 1.66
C ASN A 189 -10.91 -12.47 1.41
N ILE A 190 -11.31 -11.73 2.44
CA ILE A 190 -12.44 -10.83 2.38
C ILE A 190 -12.05 -9.46 2.93
N ILE A 191 -12.63 -8.40 2.38
CA ILE A 191 -12.53 -7.07 2.99
C ILE A 191 -13.53 -7.01 4.14
N ARG A 192 -13.03 -6.87 5.38
CA ARG A 192 -13.91 -6.70 6.54
C ARG A 192 -14.18 -5.24 6.83
N GLN A 193 -13.18 -4.39 6.63
CA GLN A 193 -13.24 -2.98 6.95
C GLN A 193 -12.33 -2.21 6.00
N ALA A 194 -12.76 -1.01 5.63
CA ALA A 194 -12.00 -0.08 4.80
C ALA A 194 -12.39 1.30 5.27
N GLU A 195 -11.47 2.01 5.91
CA GLU A 195 -11.71 3.32 6.50
C GLU A 195 -11.03 4.40 5.68
N GLY A 196 -11.82 5.37 5.19
CA GLY A 196 -11.31 6.61 4.61
C GLY A 196 -11.07 7.69 5.67
N PRO A 197 -10.56 8.87 5.27
CA PRO A 197 -10.35 9.99 6.20
C PRO A 197 -11.66 10.51 6.81
N ARG A 198 -11.60 11.04 8.04
CA ARG A 198 -12.75 11.71 8.68
C ARG A 198 -13.20 12.97 7.92
N PRO A 199 -14.49 13.36 8.02
CA PRO A 199 -15.53 12.81 8.90
C PRO A 199 -16.29 11.61 8.33
N ARG A 200 -16.06 11.22 7.06
CA ARG A 200 -16.91 10.24 6.38
C ARG A 200 -16.57 8.80 6.77
N THR A 201 -15.33 8.49 7.16
CA THR A 201 -14.84 7.13 7.50
C THR A 201 -15.04 6.08 6.40
N ILE A 202 -15.66 6.43 5.28
CA ILE A 202 -15.87 5.61 4.09
C ILE A 202 -14.80 6.02 3.05
N PRO A 203 -14.17 5.07 2.34
CA PRO A 203 -13.22 5.39 1.29
C PRO A 203 -13.87 6.23 0.18
N GLY A 204 -13.15 7.23 -0.34
CA GLY A 204 -13.61 7.98 -1.51
C GLY A 204 -13.58 7.16 -2.80
N GLY A 205 -14.16 7.67 -3.89
CA GLY A 205 -14.19 6.98 -5.18
C GLY A 205 -12.81 6.57 -5.72
N GLU A 206 -11.81 7.45 -5.61
CA GLU A 206 -10.44 7.13 -6.03
C GLU A 206 -9.83 5.99 -5.22
N ALA A 207 -10.01 6.01 -3.89
CA ALA A 207 -9.55 4.93 -3.02
C ALA A 207 -10.22 3.60 -3.39
N TRP A 208 -11.52 3.63 -3.63
CA TRP A 208 -12.32 2.47 -4.00
C TRP A 208 -11.87 1.86 -5.34
N TYR A 209 -11.59 2.69 -6.34
CA TYR A 209 -11.06 2.23 -7.63
C TYR A 209 -9.76 1.43 -7.46
N TRP A 210 -8.77 1.98 -6.75
CA TRP A 210 -7.49 1.30 -6.54
C TRP A 210 -7.63 0.03 -5.69
N MET A 211 -8.55 0.04 -4.73
CA MET A 211 -8.92 -1.16 -3.98
C MET A 211 -9.53 -2.25 -4.86
N GLU A 212 -10.44 -1.91 -5.78
CA GLU A 212 -11.01 -2.87 -6.74
C GLU A 212 -9.92 -3.52 -7.60
N GLN A 213 -9.00 -2.72 -8.15
CA GLN A 213 -7.89 -3.24 -8.96
C GLN A 213 -7.00 -4.21 -8.16
N TRP A 214 -6.69 -3.85 -6.91
CA TRP A 214 -5.88 -4.70 -6.04
C TRP A 214 -6.61 -5.97 -5.61
N CYS A 215 -7.89 -5.86 -5.25
CA CYS A 215 -8.71 -7.00 -4.85
C CYS A 215 -8.88 -8.00 -5.99
N GLU A 216 -9.12 -7.52 -7.22
CA GLU A 216 -9.22 -8.36 -8.41
C GLU A 216 -7.92 -9.15 -8.64
N ARG A 217 -6.78 -8.47 -8.55
CA ARG A 217 -5.45 -9.08 -8.72
C ARG A 217 -5.14 -10.16 -7.68
N GLU A 218 -5.50 -9.91 -6.43
CA GLU A 218 -5.17 -10.80 -5.29
C GLU A 218 -6.29 -11.80 -4.95
N GLY A 219 -7.40 -11.79 -5.70
CA GLY A 219 -8.55 -12.67 -5.47
C GLY A 219 -9.22 -12.42 -4.11
N ILE A 220 -9.31 -11.15 -3.70
CA ILE A 220 -9.97 -10.73 -2.47
C ILE A 220 -11.42 -10.37 -2.81
N ASP A 221 -12.37 -10.94 -2.07
CA ASP A 221 -13.78 -10.59 -2.25
C ASP A 221 -14.07 -9.23 -1.58
N LEU A 222 -14.24 -8.20 -2.41
CA LEU A 222 -14.60 -6.86 -1.97
C LEU A 222 -16.11 -6.71 -1.70
N SER A 223 -16.95 -7.62 -2.22
CA SER A 223 -18.41 -7.53 -2.05
C SER A 223 -18.87 -7.76 -0.62
N THR A 224 -18.02 -8.35 0.22
CA THR A 224 -18.25 -8.63 1.64
C THR A 224 -17.91 -7.44 2.56
N TRP A 225 -17.55 -6.29 1.98
CA TRP A 225 -17.22 -5.11 2.77
C TRP A 225 -18.44 -4.65 3.58
N ASP A 226 -18.35 -4.82 4.89
CA ASP A 226 -19.34 -4.34 5.86
C ASP A 226 -18.84 -3.01 6.45
N CYS A 227 -19.58 -1.92 6.24
CA CYS A 227 -19.34 -0.68 6.96
C CYS A 227 -20.08 -0.72 8.31
N TYR A 228 -19.35 -0.77 9.43
CA TYR A 228 -19.93 -0.46 10.73
C TYR A 228 -20.03 1.07 10.83
N SER A 229 -21.21 1.63 10.52
CA SER A 229 -21.56 3.02 10.83
C SER A 229 -21.75 3.22 12.33
#